data_AF-A0AAD6UK71-F1
#
_entry.id   AF-A0AAD6UK71-F1
#
_cell.length_a   1.000
_cell.length_b   1.000
_cell.length_c   1.000
_cell.angle_alpha   90.00
_cell.angle_beta   90.00
_cell.angle_gamma   90.00
#
_symmetry.space_group_name_H-M   'P 1'
#
loop_
_entity.id
_entity.type
_entity.pdbx_description
1 polymer ?
#
loop_
_entity_poly.entity_id
_entity_poly.type
_entity_poly.pdbx_seq_one_letter_code
_entity_poly.pdbx_strand_id
1 'polypeptide(L)'
;MITKFLDIILGAKRVSKIGILGKVKGWYAVVEAQIRGSLHLHLLIWIDGAPASPLDMKDLMNADEEFKQKLTIWYDDVICQSFPKDTAPYVATDGAPKQLPVLSRPLDPDSSDYALKRDQQHRDLCENTGLVHSHNATCFKHIPRHIHSLIDPDNDCRFELPRPLVAETHFDDEDDLIIRCENGSLNGHNPTATLCLGCNTDLKQTASGSVAMAMVEYMGNYTIKLQLDTTIVFSALCASIKTLQNKPPEDLDGQIDRSEMARLMMVKTTNTLVGKRELTGQQTASLLLGRRNNYTSDEYQEHWWSSMLRDIARE
;
A
#
# COMPACT_ATOMS: atom_id res chain seq x y z
N MET A 1 7.28 15.39 -3.55
CA MET A 1 5.87 15.05 -3.77
C MET A 1 5.25 14.52 -2.48
N ILE A 2 5.68 13.36 -1.95
CA ILE A 2 5.12 12.73 -0.74
C ILE A 2 5.04 13.69 0.46
N THR A 3 6.12 14.38 0.82
CA THR A 3 6.09 15.34 1.94
C THR A 3 5.08 16.47 1.73
N LYS A 4 4.90 16.96 0.49
CA LYS A 4 3.87 17.97 0.19
C LYS A 4 2.47 17.39 0.29
N PHE A 5 2.27 16.14 -0.14
CA PHE A 5 1.00 15.44 0.04
C PHE A 5 0.66 15.32 1.53
N LEU A 6 1.58 14.84 2.37
CA LEU A 6 1.38 14.72 3.81
C LEU A 6 1.16 16.09 4.48
N ASP A 7 2.02 17.06 4.20
CA ASP A 7 1.99 18.38 4.84
C ASP A 7 0.76 19.21 4.45
N ILE A 8 0.40 19.19 3.16
CA ILE A 8 -0.60 20.08 2.57
C ILE A 8 -1.91 19.36 2.29
N ILE A 9 -1.89 18.21 1.60
CA ILE A 9 -3.13 17.55 1.16
C ILE A 9 -3.76 16.80 2.33
N LEU A 10 -2.98 16.02 3.07
CA LEU A 10 -3.40 15.36 4.31
C LEU A 10 -3.48 16.32 5.51
N GLY A 11 -2.91 17.52 5.38
CA GLY A 11 -3.11 18.61 6.32
C GLY A 11 -2.18 18.62 7.54
N ALA A 12 -1.16 17.76 7.60
CA ALA A 12 -0.26 17.64 8.75
C ALA A 12 0.40 18.96 9.19
N LYS A 13 0.67 19.88 8.26
CA LYS A 13 1.28 21.19 8.54
C LYS A 13 0.36 22.38 8.25
N ARG A 14 -0.91 22.15 7.91
CA ARG A 14 -1.89 23.24 7.83
C ARG A 14 -2.13 23.84 9.21
N VAL A 15 -2.47 25.12 9.28
CA VAL A 15 -2.82 25.80 10.54
C VAL A 15 -4.02 25.12 11.20
N SER A 16 -5.03 24.74 10.42
CA SER A 16 -6.21 24.02 10.91
C SER A 16 -5.96 22.55 11.25
N LYS A 17 -4.86 21.95 10.77
CA LYS A 17 -4.60 20.49 10.78
C LYS A 17 -5.66 19.64 10.07
N ILE A 18 -6.50 20.25 9.23
CA ILE A 18 -7.58 19.57 8.48
C ILE A 18 -7.15 19.41 7.02
N GLY A 19 -7.05 18.16 6.57
CA GLY A 19 -6.76 17.76 5.19
C GLY A 19 -7.98 17.18 4.46
N ILE A 20 -7.72 16.54 3.33
CA ILE A 20 -8.76 15.92 2.48
C ILE A 20 -9.50 14.76 3.13
N LEU A 21 -8.97 14.18 4.21
CA LEU A 21 -9.61 13.12 5.00
C LEU A 21 -10.11 13.64 6.36
N GLY A 22 -10.22 14.96 6.53
CA GLY A 22 -10.45 15.56 7.84
C GLY A 22 -9.15 15.74 8.65
N LYS A 23 -9.28 15.75 9.98
CA LYS A 23 -8.13 15.91 10.89
C LYS A 23 -7.45 14.56 11.11
N VAL A 24 -6.16 14.48 10.84
CA VAL A 24 -5.39 13.23 10.97
C VAL A 24 -4.64 13.22 12.29
N LYS A 25 -4.78 12.13 13.04
CA LYS A 25 -4.09 11.89 14.31
C LYS A 25 -2.68 11.37 14.08
N GLY A 26 -2.52 10.46 13.11
CA GLY A 26 -1.22 9.90 12.76
C GLY A 26 -1.22 9.18 11.42
N TRP A 27 -0.04 8.84 10.93
CA TRP A 27 0.16 8.05 9.71
C TRP A 27 1.50 7.30 9.72
N TYR A 28 1.53 6.21 8.97
CA TYR A 28 2.75 5.47 8.65
C TYR A 28 2.74 5.10 7.18
N ALA A 29 3.85 5.38 6.51
CA ALA A 29 4.01 5.15 5.08
C ALA A 29 5.35 4.47 4.78
N VAL A 30 5.35 3.56 3.83
CA VAL A 30 6.56 2.91 3.32
C VAL A 30 6.59 2.93 1.80
N VAL A 31 7.77 3.17 1.26
CA VAL A 31 8.05 3.17 -0.17
C VAL A 31 8.60 1.81 -0.56
N GLU A 32 7.85 1.11 -1.40
CA GLU A 32 8.23 -0.18 -1.96
C GLU A 32 8.60 -0.01 -3.44
N ALA A 33 9.59 -0.76 -3.95
CA ALA A 33 9.72 -0.93 -5.39
C ALA A 33 8.94 -2.14 -5.84
N GLN A 34 8.05 -1.91 -6.80
CA GLN A 34 7.40 -3.00 -7.49
C GLN A 34 8.39 -3.66 -8.46
N ILE A 35 8.16 -4.94 -8.76
CA ILE A 35 8.96 -5.74 -9.70
C ILE A 35 9.02 -5.10 -11.11
N ARG A 36 8.10 -4.17 -11.42
CA ARG A 36 8.04 -3.41 -12.68
C ARG A 36 8.84 -2.09 -12.67
N GLY A 37 9.61 -1.82 -11.60
CA GLY A 37 10.50 -0.65 -11.51
C GLY A 37 9.82 0.66 -11.08
N SER A 38 8.54 0.67 -10.77
CA SER A 38 7.86 1.83 -10.16
C SER A 38 8.03 1.81 -8.64
N LEU A 39 8.30 2.98 -8.05
CA LEU A 39 8.18 3.17 -6.61
C LEU A 39 6.70 3.37 -6.26
N HIS A 40 6.24 2.69 -5.23
CA HIS A 40 4.88 2.71 -4.75
C HIS A 40 4.87 3.10 -3.28
N LEU A 41 3.93 3.95 -2.88
CA LEU A 41 3.75 4.33 -1.49
C LEU A 41 2.55 3.59 -0.94
N HIS A 42 2.76 2.85 0.14
CA HIS A 42 1.68 2.32 0.96
C HIS A 42 1.57 3.19 2.20
N LEU A 43 0.36 3.56 2.59
CA LEU A 43 0.10 4.55 3.63
C LEU A 43 -1.07 4.08 4.50
N LEU A 44 -0.85 3.98 5.81
CA LEU A 44 -1.87 3.84 6.83
C LEU A 44 -2.10 5.19 7.50
N ILE A 45 -3.37 5.54 7.73
CA ILE A 45 -3.79 6.85 8.23
C ILE A 45 -4.79 6.64 9.36
N TRP A 46 -4.56 7.29 10.49
CA TRP A 46 -5.47 7.32 11.63
C TRP A 46 -6.16 8.68 11.69
N ILE A 47 -7.48 8.67 11.60
CA ILE A 47 -8.31 9.88 11.68
C ILE A 47 -8.50 10.27 13.15
N ASP A 48 -8.38 11.57 13.45
CA ASP A 48 -8.60 12.10 14.80
C ASP A 48 -10.09 12.04 15.16
N GLY A 49 -10.38 11.57 16.38
CA GLY A 49 -11.76 11.36 16.84
C GLY A 49 -12.45 10.11 16.27
N ALA A 50 -11.76 9.29 15.46
CA ALA A 50 -12.29 7.98 15.08
C ALA A 50 -12.48 7.09 16.32
N PRO A 51 -13.58 6.30 16.39
CA PRO A 51 -13.79 5.29 17.43
C PRO A 51 -12.58 4.36 17.60
N ALA A 52 -12.33 3.93 18.83
CA ALA A 52 -11.12 3.19 19.18
C ALA A 52 -11.09 1.78 18.59
N SER A 53 -12.26 1.17 18.45
CA SER A 53 -12.43 -0.12 17.78
C SER A 53 -13.61 -0.09 16.79
N PRO A 54 -13.61 -1.02 15.83
CA PRO A 54 -14.76 -1.25 14.96
C PRO A 54 -16.05 -1.61 15.70
N LEU A 55 -15.94 -2.26 16.86
CA LEU A 55 -17.10 -2.52 17.72
C LEU A 55 -17.64 -1.22 18.32
N ASP A 56 -16.76 -0.33 18.80
CA ASP A 56 -17.19 0.99 19.30
C ASP A 56 -17.82 1.83 18.19
N MET A 57 -17.28 1.74 16.96
CA MET A 57 -17.88 2.37 15.79
C MET A 57 -19.29 1.83 15.57
N LYS A 58 -19.45 0.50 15.53
CA LYS A 58 -20.75 -0.16 15.41
C LYS A 58 -21.74 0.26 16.51
N ASP A 59 -21.32 0.25 17.77
CA ASP A 59 -22.16 0.62 18.91
C ASP A 59 -22.61 2.08 18.85
N LEU A 60 -21.69 3.01 18.52
CA LEU A 60 -22.00 4.42 18.33
C LEU A 60 -23.01 4.63 17.20
N MET A 61 -22.89 3.86 16.14
CA MET A 61 -23.77 3.97 14.99
C MET A 61 -25.17 3.43 15.24
N ASN A 62 -25.29 2.39 16.06
CA ASN A 62 -26.59 1.87 16.49
C ASN A 62 -27.28 2.79 17.52
N ALA A 63 -26.49 3.53 18.30
CA ALA A 63 -27.01 4.42 19.32
C ALA A 63 -27.35 5.83 18.79
N ASP A 64 -26.66 6.30 17.74
CA ASP A 64 -26.73 7.69 17.26
C ASP A 64 -26.90 7.78 15.74
N GLU A 65 -28.14 8.03 15.32
CA GLU A 65 -28.51 8.21 13.91
C GLU A 65 -27.90 9.48 13.28
N GLU A 66 -27.69 10.54 14.08
CA GLU A 66 -27.04 11.77 13.58
C GLU A 66 -25.56 11.51 13.28
N PHE A 67 -24.88 10.74 14.14
CA PHE A 67 -23.52 10.28 13.90
C PHE A 67 -23.42 9.43 12.63
N LYS A 68 -24.32 8.44 12.47
CA LYS A 68 -24.39 7.60 11.27
C LYS A 68 -24.52 8.43 9.99
N GLN A 69 -25.44 9.38 9.95
CA GLN A 69 -25.64 10.26 8.79
C GLN A 69 -24.39 11.10 8.48
N LYS A 70 -23.77 11.71 9.50
CA LYS A 70 -22.53 12.48 9.31
C LYS A 70 -21.39 11.61 8.80
N LEU A 71 -21.27 10.39 9.29
CA LEU A 71 -20.25 9.44 8.86
C LEU A 71 -20.45 9.04 7.38
N THR A 72 -21.68 8.71 6.99
CA THR A 72 -22.05 8.42 5.59
C THR A 72 -21.68 9.59 4.66
N ILE A 73 -22.08 10.82 5.02
CA ILE A 73 -21.75 12.03 4.23
C ILE A 73 -20.23 12.21 4.12
N TRP A 74 -19.50 12.01 5.22
CA TRP A 74 -18.05 12.13 5.20
C TRP A 74 -17.40 11.09 4.28
N TYR A 75 -17.82 9.82 4.34
CA TYR A 75 -17.28 8.78 3.46
C TYR A 75 -17.57 9.04 1.99
N ASP A 76 -18.77 9.51 1.65
CA ASP A 76 -19.15 9.87 0.27
C ASP A 76 -18.35 11.07 -0.27
N ASP A 77 -17.86 11.96 0.61
CA ASP A 77 -16.97 13.07 0.25
C ASP A 77 -15.51 12.60 0.07
N VAL A 78 -15.05 11.67 0.92
CA VAL A 78 -13.63 11.28 0.92
C VAL A 78 -13.27 10.13 -0.01
N ILE A 79 -14.19 9.19 -0.26
CA ILE A 79 -13.98 8.00 -1.09
C ILE A 79 -14.98 8.01 -2.24
N CYS A 80 -14.45 8.06 -3.47
CA CYS A 80 -15.21 7.98 -4.69
C CYS A 80 -14.97 6.64 -5.40
N GLN A 81 -16.05 6.01 -5.86
CA GLN A 81 -16.04 4.81 -6.72
C GLN A 81 -16.88 5.03 -7.99
N SER A 82 -16.89 6.27 -8.48
CA SER A 82 -17.60 6.67 -9.69
C SER A 82 -16.74 7.60 -10.55
N PHE A 83 -17.16 7.81 -11.80
CA PHE A 83 -16.62 8.90 -12.60
C PHE A 83 -17.36 10.20 -12.29
N PRO A 84 -16.70 11.36 -12.47
CA PRO A 84 -17.42 12.63 -12.45
C PRO A 84 -18.52 12.67 -13.50
N LYS A 85 -19.64 13.30 -13.15
CA LYS A 85 -20.76 13.52 -14.08
C LYS A 85 -20.33 14.41 -15.25
N ASP A 86 -21.05 14.31 -16.36
CA ASP A 86 -20.84 15.14 -17.56
C ASP A 86 -19.43 15.04 -18.18
N THR A 87 -18.77 13.89 -17.99
CA THR A 87 -17.47 13.58 -18.61
C THR A 87 -17.59 12.55 -19.73
N ALA A 88 -16.62 12.53 -20.64
CA ALA A 88 -16.53 11.55 -21.72
C ALA A 88 -15.38 10.56 -21.47
N PRO A 89 -15.44 9.33 -22.03
CA PRO A 89 -14.30 8.41 -22.01
C PRO A 89 -13.07 9.05 -22.65
N TYR A 90 -11.90 8.81 -22.08
CA TYR A 90 -10.65 9.31 -22.62
C TYR A 90 -10.38 8.70 -24.00
N VAL A 91 -10.13 9.58 -24.97
CA VAL A 91 -9.74 9.19 -26.34
C VAL A 91 -8.28 9.55 -26.53
N ALA A 92 -7.42 8.54 -26.63
CA ALA A 92 -6.01 8.74 -26.90
C ALA A 92 -5.82 9.37 -28.30
N THR A 93 -5.04 10.44 -28.37
CA THR A 93 -4.63 11.01 -29.65
C THR A 93 -3.67 10.07 -30.38
N ASP A 94 -3.84 9.90 -31.69
CA ASP A 94 -2.94 9.07 -32.50
C ASP A 94 -1.48 9.51 -32.36
N GLY A 95 -0.61 8.55 -32.08
CA GLY A 95 0.83 8.78 -31.85
C GLY A 95 1.20 9.36 -30.48
N ALA A 96 0.23 9.72 -29.63
CA ALA A 96 0.50 10.16 -28.27
C ALA A 96 0.74 8.97 -27.31
N PRO A 97 1.55 9.15 -26.25
CA PRO A 97 1.67 8.14 -25.20
C PRO A 97 0.32 7.87 -24.54
N LYS A 98 -0.01 6.60 -24.27
CA LYS A 98 -1.24 6.24 -23.53
C LYS A 98 -1.34 6.95 -22.17
N GLN A 99 -0.22 7.18 -21.52
CA GLN A 99 -0.14 7.86 -20.21
C GLN A 99 -0.12 9.39 -20.30
N LEU A 100 -0.44 9.98 -21.47
CA LEU A 100 -0.42 11.43 -21.65
C LEU A 100 -1.18 12.20 -20.55
N PRO A 101 -2.36 11.76 -20.05
CA PRO A 101 -3.06 12.48 -18.98
C PRO A 101 -2.22 12.59 -17.69
N VAL A 102 -1.44 11.55 -17.38
CA VAL A 102 -0.54 11.49 -16.22
C VAL A 102 0.69 12.37 -16.41
N LEU A 103 1.15 12.50 -17.65
CA LEU A 103 2.33 13.30 -18.01
C LEU A 103 2.00 14.77 -18.31
N SER A 104 0.72 15.12 -18.28
CA SER A 104 0.23 16.45 -18.59
C SER A 104 0.53 17.44 -17.46
N ARG A 105 0.62 18.72 -17.81
CA ARG A 105 0.73 19.78 -16.81
C ARG A 105 -0.57 19.91 -16.03
N PRO A 106 -0.52 20.35 -14.75
CA PRO A 106 -1.71 20.73 -14.01
C PRO A 106 -2.53 21.78 -14.77
N LEU A 107 -3.85 21.71 -14.64
CA LEU A 107 -4.75 22.72 -15.17
C LEU A 107 -4.52 24.08 -14.51
N ASP A 108 -4.79 25.14 -15.27
CA ASP A 108 -4.79 26.50 -14.76
C ASP A 108 -6.01 26.73 -13.85
N PRO A 109 -5.82 26.95 -12.54
CA PRO A 109 -6.93 27.13 -11.60
C PRO A 109 -7.72 28.42 -11.83
N ASP A 110 -7.13 29.41 -12.50
CA ASP A 110 -7.79 30.71 -12.75
C ASP A 110 -8.65 30.70 -14.03
N SER A 111 -8.68 29.57 -14.75
CA SER A 111 -9.45 29.43 -15.97
C SER A 111 -10.95 29.36 -15.70
N SER A 112 -11.76 30.05 -16.52
CA SER A 112 -13.21 30.09 -16.37
C SER A 112 -13.89 28.73 -16.55
N ASP A 113 -13.24 27.78 -17.23
CA ASP A 113 -13.71 26.42 -17.46
C ASP A 113 -12.96 25.37 -16.60
N TYR A 114 -12.24 25.81 -15.56
CA TYR A 114 -11.43 24.95 -14.71
C TYR A 114 -12.22 23.76 -14.15
N ALA A 115 -13.44 23.98 -13.64
CA ALA A 115 -14.25 22.92 -13.04
C ALA A 115 -14.56 21.80 -14.05
N LEU A 116 -14.98 22.16 -15.27
CA LEU A 116 -15.30 21.20 -16.33
C LEU A 116 -14.04 20.44 -16.77
N LYS A 117 -12.93 21.15 -16.97
CA LYS A 117 -11.64 20.54 -17.33
C LYS A 117 -11.11 19.62 -16.23
N ARG A 118 -11.27 20.01 -14.97
CA ARG A 118 -10.86 19.23 -13.79
C ARG A 118 -11.60 17.90 -13.76
N ASP A 119 -12.91 17.91 -13.97
CA ASP A 119 -13.72 16.69 -13.92
C ASP A 119 -13.37 15.74 -15.08
N GLN A 120 -13.15 16.29 -16.29
CA GLN A 120 -12.64 15.49 -17.40
C GLN A 120 -11.24 14.93 -17.12
N GLN A 121 -10.32 15.76 -16.61
CA GLN A 121 -8.97 15.31 -16.25
C GLN A 121 -9.01 14.23 -15.14
N HIS A 122 -9.91 14.34 -14.18
CA HIS A 122 -10.08 13.34 -13.14
C HIS A 122 -10.49 11.99 -13.76
N ARG A 123 -11.47 11.97 -14.66
CA ARG A 123 -11.82 10.75 -15.40
C ARG A 123 -10.64 10.21 -16.21
N ASP A 124 -9.94 11.07 -16.95
CA ASP A 124 -8.79 10.67 -17.76
C ASP A 124 -7.70 10.02 -16.89
N LEU A 125 -7.44 10.55 -15.70
CA LEU A 125 -6.51 9.95 -14.73
C LEU A 125 -7.03 8.60 -14.23
N CYS A 126 -8.31 8.47 -13.89
CA CYS A 126 -8.88 7.18 -13.46
C CYS A 126 -8.67 6.09 -14.53
N GLU A 127 -8.95 6.41 -15.79
CA GLU A 127 -8.84 5.47 -16.91
C GLU A 127 -7.37 5.16 -17.30
N ASN A 128 -6.42 6.06 -17.00
CA ASN A 128 -5.02 5.92 -17.46
C ASN A 128 -3.98 5.67 -16.35
N THR A 129 -4.39 5.59 -15.08
CA THR A 129 -3.48 5.29 -13.95
C THR A 129 -3.61 3.87 -13.41
N GLY A 130 -4.55 3.07 -13.94
CA GLY A 130 -4.88 1.74 -13.43
C GLY A 130 -5.81 1.76 -12.21
N LEU A 131 -6.50 2.87 -11.96
CA LEU A 131 -7.62 2.95 -11.01
C LEU A 131 -8.84 2.17 -11.53
N VAL A 132 -9.09 2.22 -12.85
CA VAL A 132 -10.04 1.33 -13.51
C VAL A 132 -9.37 -0.03 -13.70
N HIS A 133 -9.93 -1.04 -13.08
CA HIS A 133 -9.48 -2.41 -13.23
C HIS A 133 -9.86 -2.97 -14.59
N SER A 134 -8.94 -3.73 -15.16
CA SER A 134 -9.20 -4.57 -16.33
C SER A 134 -8.53 -5.91 -16.11
N HIS A 135 -9.31 -6.97 -16.21
CA HIS A 135 -8.81 -8.32 -15.94
C HIS A 135 -7.64 -8.65 -16.85
N ASN A 136 -6.65 -9.31 -16.27
CA ASN A 136 -5.48 -9.82 -16.96
C ASN A 136 -4.98 -11.06 -16.22
N ALA A 137 -3.96 -11.73 -16.77
CA ALA A 137 -3.43 -12.97 -16.20
C ALA A 137 -3.02 -12.87 -14.70
N THR A 138 -2.71 -11.67 -14.19
CA THR A 138 -2.37 -11.50 -12.76
C THR A 138 -3.56 -11.61 -11.82
N CYS A 139 -4.78 -11.39 -12.33
CA CYS A 139 -6.02 -11.53 -11.56
C CYS A 139 -6.23 -12.99 -11.14
N PHE A 140 -5.77 -13.92 -11.97
CA PHE A 140 -5.96 -15.36 -11.80
C PHE A 140 -4.67 -16.07 -11.37
N LYS A 141 -3.69 -15.32 -10.84
CA LYS A 141 -2.35 -15.83 -10.49
C LYS A 141 -2.40 -16.99 -9.49
N HIS A 142 -3.35 -16.97 -8.57
CA HIS A 142 -3.48 -17.97 -7.51
C HIS A 142 -4.31 -19.19 -7.94
N ILE A 143 -4.90 -19.15 -9.14
CA ILE A 143 -5.71 -20.23 -9.67
C ILE A 143 -4.81 -21.22 -10.40
N PRO A 144 -4.86 -22.51 -10.08
CA PRO A 144 -4.08 -23.54 -10.78
C PRO A 144 -4.39 -23.58 -12.28
N ARG A 145 -3.34 -23.67 -13.11
CA ARG A 145 -3.46 -23.66 -14.58
C ARG A 145 -4.41 -24.72 -15.15
N HIS A 146 -4.55 -25.87 -14.50
CA HIS A 146 -5.38 -26.97 -14.99
C HIS A 146 -6.89 -26.71 -14.87
N ILE A 147 -7.30 -25.70 -14.11
CA ILE A 147 -8.70 -25.25 -14.02
C ILE A 147 -8.92 -23.86 -14.65
N HIS A 148 -7.93 -23.31 -15.36
CA HIS A 148 -8.08 -21.99 -15.99
C HIS A 148 -9.22 -21.89 -17.00
N SER A 149 -9.64 -23.02 -17.58
CA SER A 149 -10.81 -23.08 -18.48
C SER A 149 -12.14 -22.90 -17.75
N LEU A 150 -12.16 -23.01 -16.42
CA LEU A 150 -13.34 -22.86 -15.58
C LEU A 150 -13.39 -21.49 -14.88
N ILE A 151 -12.43 -20.61 -15.16
CA ILE A 151 -12.36 -19.28 -14.56
C ILE A 151 -13.61 -18.50 -14.97
N ASP A 152 -14.31 -18.01 -13.95
CA ASP A 152 -15.27 -16.93 -14.07
C ASP A 152 -14.54 -15.61 -13.75
N PRO A 153 -14.27 -14.74 -14.75
CA PRO A 153 -13.53 -13.51 -14.52
C PRO A 153 -14.09 -12.62 -13.40
N ASP A 154 -15.41 -12.60 -13.23
CA ASP A 154 -16.07 -11.70 -12.29
C ASP A 154 -16.08 -12.26 -10.87
N ASN A 155 -16.07 -13.58 -10.71
CA ASN A 155 -16.08 -14.24 -9.40
C ASN A 155 -14.69 -14.72 -8.93
N ASP A 156 -13.79 -15.03 -9.87
CA ASP A 156 -12.46 -15.58 -9.58
C ASP A 156 -11.34 -14.53 -9.63
N CYS A 157 -11.69 -13.25 -9.79
CA CYS A 157 -10.72 -12.17 -9.70
C CYS A 157 -10.16 -12.09 -8.27
N ARG A 158 -8.85 -12.31 -8.11
CA ARG A 158 -8.11 -12.10 -6.84
C ARG A 158 -8.42 -10.77 -6.14
N PHE A 159 -8.75 -9.74 -6.91
CA PHE A 159 -9.00 -8.40 -6.39
C PHE A 159 -10.47 -8.16 -6.05
N GLU A 160 -11.34 -9.17 -6.22
CA GLU A 160 -12.78 -9.13 -5.94
C GLU A 160 -13.46 -8.02 -6.76
N LEU A 161 -13.17 -8.04 -8.07
CA LEU A 161 -13.64 -7.07 -9.05
C LEU A 161 -14.32 -7.79 -10.23
N PRO A 162 -15.47 -7.30 -10.70
CA PRO A 162 -16.14 -6.07 -10.27
C PRO A 162 -16.88 -6.22 -8.93
N ARG A 163 -16.89 -5.16 -8.12
CA ARG A 163 -17.73 -5.08 -6.92
C ARG A 163 -19.21 -4.94 -7.29
N PRO A 164 -20.14 -5.40 -6.43
CA PRO A 164 -21.54 -5.05 -6.54
C PRO A 164 -21.76 -3.53 -6.60
N LEU A 165 -22.74 -3.10 -7.38
CA LEU A 165 -23.14 -1.69 -7.44
C LEU A 165 -23.99 -1.35 -6.22
N VAL A 166 -23.72 -0.19 -5.64
CA VAL A 166 -24.35 0.29 -4.41
C VAL A 166 -24.77 1.74 -4.63
N ALA A 167 -26.08 2.00 -4.57
CA ALA A 167 -26.64 3.31 -4.91
C ALA A 167 -26.29 4.40 -3.88
N GLU A 168 -26.23 4.02 -2.60
CA GLU A 168 -25.97 4.93 -1.48
C GLU A 168 -25.11 4.22 -0.41
N THR A 169 -24.24 4.98 0.24
CA THR A 169 -23.44 4.46 1.35
C THR A 169 -24.37 4.09 2.50
N HIS A 170 -24.33 2.83 2.93
CA HIS A 170 -25.21 2.28 3.96
C HIS A 170 -24.47 1.22 4.77
N PHE A 171 -25.16 0.69 5.77
CA PHE A 171 -24.69 -0.45 6.55
C PHE A 171 -25.50 -1.66 6.12
N ASP A 172 -24.84 -2.78 5.90
CA ASP A 172 -25.52 -4.05 5.61
C ASP A 172 -26.08 -4.70 6.89
N ASP A 173 -26.70 -5.87 6.74
CA ASP A 173 -27.30 -6.63 7.84
C ASP A 173 -26.27 -7.15 8.86
N GLU A 174 -24.98 -7.14 8.52
CA GLU A 174 -23.87 -7.50 9.40
C GLU A 174 -23.29 -6.26 10.13
N ASP A 175 -23.88 -5.09 9.87
CA ASP A 175 -23.43 -3.75 10.26
C ASP A 175 -22.03 -3.40 9.73
N ASP A 176 -21.66 -3.94 8.57
CA ASP A 176 -20.49 -3.50 7.84
C ASP A 176 -20.83 -2.26 6.98
N LEU A 177 -19.93 -1.28 7.01
CA LEU A 177 -20.07 -0.07 6.21
C LEU A 177 -19.81 -0.39 4.74
N ILE A 178 -20.84 -0.24 3.90
CA ILE A 178 -20.77 -0.41 2.46
C ILE A 178 -20.77 0.97 1.80
N ILE A 179 -19.68 1.31 1.13
CA ILE A 179 -19.54 2.58 0.40
C ILE A 179 -20.27 2.51 -0.94
N ARG A 180 -20.91 3.63 -1.29
CA ARG A 180 -21.52 3.90 -2.59
C ARG A 180 -20.58 3.54 -3.74
N CYS A 181 -21.08 2.73 -4.67
CA CYS A 181 -20.32 2.17 -5.77
C CYS A 181 -21.15 2.24 -7.06
N GLU A 182 -20.82 3.17 -7.95
CA GLU A 182 -21.47 3.27 -9.27
C GLU A 182 -20.68 2.54 -10.36
N ASN A 183 -19.42 2.23 -10.10
CA ASN A 183 -18.57 1.47 -11.01
C ASN A 183 -17.79 0.40 -10.25
N GLY A 184 -18.26 -0.85 -10.35
CA GLY A 184 -17.67 -2.00 -9.68
C GLY A 184 -16.20 -2.25 -10.01
N SER A 185 -15.70 -1.77 -11.16
CA SER A 185 -14.31 -1.95 -11.59
C SER A 185 -13.39 -0.78 -11.22
N LEU A 186 -13.92 0.33 -10.70
CA LEU A 186 -13.13 1.51 -10.34
C LEU A 186 -12.77 1.47 -8.86
N ASN A 187 -11.48 1.35 -8.54
CA ASN A 187 -11.02 1.37 -7.15
C ASN A 187 -11.43 2.66 -6.42
N GLY A 188 -11.68 2.52 -5.12
CA GLY A 188 -11.90 3.65 -4.23
C GLY A 188 -10.72 4.61 -4.32
N HIS A 189 -11.00 5.90 -4.44
CA HIS A 189 -9.98 6.94 -4.49
C HIS A 189 -10.53 8.27 -3.98
N ASN A 190 -9.65 9.15 -3.54
CA ASN A 190 -10.03 10.53 -3.27
C ASN A 190 -9.77 11.38 -4.54
N PRO A 191 -10.79 12.05 -5.12
CA PRO A 191 -10.62 12.84 -6.34
C PRO A 191 -9.48 13.86 -6.26
N THR A 192 -9.38 14.58 -5.13
CA THR A 192 -8.34 15.59 -4.91
C THR A 192 -6.96 14.96 -4.85
N ALA A 193 -6.81 13.82 -4.15
CA ALA A 193 -5.54 13.10 -4.11
C ALA A 193 -5.11 12.61 -5.49
N THR A 194 -6.03 12.01 -6.26
CA THR A 194 -5.76 11.52 -7.62
C THR A 194 -5.35 12.66 -8.55
N LEU A 195 -6.06 13.79 -8.54
CA LEU A 195 -5.71 14.97 -9.33
C LEU A 195 -4.34 15.57 -8.94
N CYS A 196 -4.04 15.63 -7.63
CA CYS A 196 -2.78 16.22 -7.15
C CYS A 196 -1.55 15.32 -7.40
N LEU A 197 -1.74 13.99 -7.35
CA LEU A 197 -0.66 13.02 -7.47
C LEU A 197 -0.49 12.49 -8.90
N GLY A 198 -1.56 12.50 -9.70
CA GLY A 198 -1.57 11.98 -11.07
C GLY A 198 -1.35 10.46 -11.14
N CYS A 199 -1.66 9.71 -10.08
CA CYS A 199 -1.43 8.27 -10.02
C CYS A 199 -2.62 7.54 -9.40
N ASN A 200 -2.58 6.21 -9.45
CA ASN A 200 -3.53 5.38 -8.71
C ASN A 200 -3.29 5.55 -7.21
N THR A 201 -4.33 5.96 -6.49
CA THR A 201 -4.28 6.21 -5.05
C THR A 201 -4.90 5.10 -4.20
N ASP A 202 -5.66 4.17 -4.80
CA ASP A 202 -6.35 3.01 -4.18
C ASP A 202 -6.67 3.21 -2.69
N LEU A 203 -7.61 4.11 -2.40
CA LEU A 203 -8.03 4.45 -1.06
C LEU A 203 -9.10 3.46 -0.57
N LYS A 204 -8.80 2.78 0.54
CA LYS A 204 -9.70 1.83 1.19
C LYS A 204 -9.92 2.21 2.65
N GLN A 205 -11.16 2.09 3.08
CA GLN A 205 -11.49 2.23 4.49
C GLN A 205 -11.08 0.98 5.27
N THR A 206 -10.79 1.18 6.54
CA THR A 206 -10.50 0.10 7.50
C THR A 206 -11.61 0.12 8.55
N ALA A 207 -12.79 -0.36 8.18
CA ALA A 207 -14.01 -0.22 8.98
C ALA A 207 -14.26 -1.40 9.95
N SER A 208 -13.57 -2.53 9.80
CA SER A 208 -13.72 -3.71 10.65
C SER A 208 -12.39 -4.18 11.26
N GLY A 209 -12.47 -4.94 12.36
CA GLY A 209 -11.27 -5.33 13.14
C GLY A 209 -10.41 -6.33 12.38
N SER A 210 -11.04 -7.24 11.65
CA SER A 210 -10.38 -8.19 10.75
C SER A 210 -9.67 -7.46 9.61
N VAL A 211 -10.32 -6.47 8.99
CA VAL A 211 -9.72 -5.64 7.93
C VAL A 211 -8.55 -4.84 8.49
N ALA A 212 -8.66 -4.28 9.70
CA ALA A 212 -7.55 -3.57 10.36
C ALA A 212 -6.34 -4.46 10.57
N MET A 213 -6.54 -5.67 11.11
CA MET A 213 -5.46 -6.64 11.30
C MET A 213 -4.84 -7.07 9.96
N ALA A 214 -5.67 -7.34 8.95
CA ALA A 214 -5.20 -7.67 7.61
C ALA A 214 -4.40 -6.52 6.98
N MET A 215 -4.79 -5.26 7.19
CA MET A 215 -4.06 -4.09 6.69
C MET A 215 -2.73 -3.87 7.43
N VAL A 216 -2.68 -4.14 8.74
CA VAL A 216 -1.43 -4.13 9.51
C VAL A 216 -0.50 -5.24 9.04
N GLU A 217 -1.00 -6.46 8.84
CA GLU A 217 -0.21 -7.57 8.30
C GLU A 217 0.28 -7.26 6.88
N TYR A 218 -0.61 -6.77 6.01
CA TYR A 218 -0.29 -6.30 4.67
C TYR A 218 0.83 -5.26 4.76
N MET A 219 0.68 -4.23 5.59
CA MET A 219 1.68 -3.18 5.71
C MET A 219 3.00 -3.67 6.31
N GLY A 220 2.92 -4.59 7.27
CA GLY A 220 4.05 -5.34 7.80
C GLY A 220 4.81 -6.02 6.66
N ASN A 221 4.11 -6.79 5.82
CA ASN A 221 4.68 -7.50 4.67
C ASN A 221 5.39 -6.58 3.68
N TYR A 222 4.93 -5.34 3.46
CA TYR A 222 5.64 -4.37 2.61
C TYR A 222 6.82 -3.70 3.32
N THR A 223 6.70 -3.45 4.62
CA THR A 223 7.79 -2.90 5.44
C THR A 223 8.94 -3.90 5.57
N ILE A 224 8.61 -5.17 5.74
CA ILE A 224 9.55 -6.29 5.88
C ILE A 224 9.78 -7.02 4.56
N LYS A 225 9.33 -6.49 3.41
CA LYS A 225 9.45 -7.11 2.06
C LYS A 225 10.89 -7.29 1.55
N LEU A 226 11.82 -7.18 2.48
CA LEU A 226 13.12 -7.83 2.52
C LEU A 226 13.05 -9.37 2.50
N GLN A 227 11.90 -9.99 2.18
CA GLN A 227 11.81 -11.44 2.00
C GLN A 227 12.79 -11.84 0.90
N LEU A 228 13.96 -12.32 1.33
CA LEU A 228 14.90 -13.02 0.50
C LEU A 228 14.17 -14.26 0.00
N ASP A 229 14.12 -14.45 -1.32
CA ASP A 229 13.56 -15.66 -1.92
C ASP A 229 14.17 -16.88 -1.22
N THR A 230 13.34 -17.83 -0.82
CA THR A 230 13.76 -19.06 -0.14
C THR A 230 14.91 -19.73 -0.89
N THR A 231 14.93 -19.71 -2.23
CA THR A 231 16.02 -20.20 -3.09
C THR A 231 17.34 -19.47 -2.85
N ILE A 232 17.30 -18.15 -2.65
CA ILE A 232 18.48 -17.33 -2.31
C ILE A 232 18.98 -17.67 -0.91
N VAL A 233 18.06 -17.81 0.05
CA VAL A 233 18.37 -18.23 1.43
C VAL A 233 19.04 -19.61 1.43
N PHE A 234 18.44 -20.59 0.75
CA PHE A 234 19.00 -21.94 0.61
C PHE A 234 20.33 -21.93 -0.13
N SER A 235 20.49 -21.13 -1.19
CA SER A 235 21.76 -21.02 -1.91
C SER A 235 22.87 -20.47 -1.01
N ALA A 236 22.58 -19.41 -0.23
CA ALA A 236 23.53 -18.83 0.72
C ALA A 236 23.91 -19.81 1.84
N LEU A 237 22.92 -20.55 2.35
CA LEU A 237 23.12 -21.57 3.36
C LEU A 237 24.00 -22.72 2.84
N CYS A 238 23.65 -23.28 1.67
CA CYS A 238 24.41 -24.34 1.02
C CYS A 238 25.85 -23.92 0.71
N ALA A 239 26.05 -22.68 0.23
CA ALA A 239 27.39 -22.14 -0.01
C ALA A 239 28.20 -22.03 1.30
N SER A 240 27.56 -21.58 2.38
CA SER A 240 28.20 -21.47 3.70
C SER A 240 28.56 -22.84 4.27
N ILE A 241 27.66 -23.82 4.18
CA ILE A 241 27.91 -25.21 4.59
C ILE A 241 29.08 -25.80 3.81
N LYS A 242 29.07 -25.70 2.47
CA LYS A 242 30.17 -26.22 1.64
C LYS A 242 31.51 -25.59 2.00
N THR A 243 31.53 -24.28 2.25
CA THR A 243 32.75 -23.56 2.66
C THR A 243 33.30 -24.08 3.98
N LEU A 244 32.42 -24.35 4.95
CA LEU A 244 32.79 -24.83 6.28
C LEU A 244 33.13 -26.33 6.30
N GLN A 245 32.54 -27.14 5.42
CA GLN A 245 32.94 -28.53 5.24
C GLN A 245 34.34 -28.66 4.62
N ASN A 246 34.67 -27.78 3.67
CA ASN A 246 35.98 -27.80 3.02
C ASN A 246 37.09 -27.25 3.92
N LYS A 247 36.76 -26.31 4.82
CA LYS A 247 37.71 -25.70 5.75
C LYS A 247 37.04 -25.44 7.11
N PRO A 248 36.88 -26.49 7.94
CA PRO A 248 36.29 -26.33 9.26
C PRO A 248 37.20 -25.47 10.14
N PRO A 249 36.63 -24.63 11.03
CA PRO A 249 37.42 -23.98 12.07
C PRO A 249 37.91 -25.04 13.05
N GLU A 250 39.17 -24.92 13.46
CA GLU A 250 39.81 -25.79 14.43
C GLU A 250 40.11 -24.99 15.69
N ASP A 251 40.00 -25.64 16.85
CA ASP A 251 40.44 -25.09 18.13
C ASP A 251 41.98 -25.18 18.26
N LEU A 252 42.50 -24.77 19.42
CA LEU A 252 43.94 -24.78 19.70
C LEU A 252 44.56 -26.19 19.65
N ASP A 253 43.74 -27.24 19.82
CA ASP A 253 44.14 -28.64 19.82
C ASP A 253 43.93 -29.32 18.45
N GLY A 254 43.56 -28.54 17.42
CA GLY A 254 43.30 -29.04 16.07
C GLY A 254 42.00 -29.83 15.92
N GLN A 255 41.10 -29.77 16.91
CA GLN A 255 39.77 -30.36 16.84
C GLN A 255 38.78 -29.38 16.23
N ILE A 256 37.73 -29.89 15.58
CA ILE A 256 36.73 -29.02 14.97
C ILE A 256 35.98 -28.24 16.07
N ASP A 257 36.13 -26.93 16.06
CA ASP A 257 35.39 -26.03 16.95
C ASP A 257 33.95 -25.88 16.43
N ARG A 258 33.04 -26.67 17.01
CA ARG A 258 31.62 -26.65 16.63
C ARG A 258 30.93 -25.32 16.93
N SER A 259 31.37 -24.60 17.97
CA SER A 259 30.79 -23.31 18.35
C SER A 259 31.17 -22.24 17.32
N GLU A 260 32.45 -22.18 16.98
CA GLU A 260 32.94 -21.27 15.94
C GLU A 260 32.39 -21.65 14.56
N MET A 261 32.23 -22.93 14.28
CA MET A 261 31.59 -23.41 13.04
C MET A 261 30.15 -22.92 12.92
N ALA A 262 29.35 -23.00 14.00
CA ALA A 262 27.98 -22.50 14.02
C ALA A 262 27.93 -20.97 13.86
N ARG A 263 28.81 -20.24 14.56
CA ARG A 263 28.92 -18.78 14.43
C ARG A 263 29.28 -18.37 13.00
N LEU A 264 30.30 -19.00 12.40
CA LEU A 264 30.73 -18.74 11.03
C LEU A 264 29.67 -19.12 10.01
N MET A 265 28.89 -20.17 10.26
CA MET A 265 27.77 -20.56 9.39
C MET A 265 26.74 -19.45 9.32
N MET A 266 26.32 -18.90 10.46
CA MET A 266 25.40 -17.77 10.50
C MET A 266 26.00 -16.54 9.81
N VAL A 267 27.22 -16.14 10.16
CA VAL A 267 27.87 -14.95 9.61
C VAL A 267 28.05 -15.04 8.08
N LYS A 268 28.56 -16.16 7.57
CA LYS A 268 28.75 -16.37 6.13
C LYS A 268 27.41 -16.39 5.39
N THR A 269 26.39 -17.01 5.97
CA THR A 269 25.04 -17.06 5.39
C THR A 269 24.47 -15.65 5.32
N THR A 270 24.47 -14.90 6.43
CA THR A 270 23.98 -13.51 6.48
C THR A 270 24.74 -12.60 5.53
N ASN A 271 26.08 -12.66 5.49
CA ASN A 271 26.86 -11.85 4.57
C ASN A 271 26.55 -12.15 3.11
N THR A 272 26.37 -13.43 2.77
CA THR A 272 25.99 -13.85 1.42
C THR A 272 24.59 -13.37 1.07
N LEU A 273 23.65 -13.44 2.01
CA LEU A 273 22.28 -12.96 1.85
C LEU A 273 22.23 -11.44 1.61
N VAL A 274 23.01 -10.68 2.38
CA VAL A 274 23.11 -9.23 2.21
C VAL A 274 23.81 -8.86 0.91
N GLY A 275 24.90 -9.54 0.56
CA GLY A 275 25.69 -9.26 -0.63
C GLY A 275 25.02 -9.65 -1.95
N LYS A 276 24.17 -10.68 -1.95
CA LYS A 276 23.36 -11.08 -3.11
C LYS A 276 22.02 -10.34 -3.19
N ARG A 277 21.78 -9.38 -2.31
CA ARG A 277 20.55 -8.60 -2.33
C ARG A 277 20.55 -7.67 -3.53
N GLU A 278 19.59 -7.87 -4.41
CA GLU A 278 19.34 -6.96 -5.52
C GLU A 278 18.43 -5.82 -5.04
N LEU A 279 18.78 -4.59 -5.43
CA LEU A 279 17.94 -3.41 -5.26
C LEU A 279 17.59 -2.90 -6.65
N THR A 280 16.36 -2.40 -6.81
CA THR A 280 15.98 -1.79 -8.09
C THR A 280 16.76 -0.49 -8.29
N GLY A 281 17.05 -0.14 -9.55
CA GLY A 281 17.74 1.11 -9.87
C GLY A 281 17.02 2.35 -9.31
N GLN A 282 15.69 2.30 -9.23
CA GLN A 282 14.85 3.36 -8.71
C GLN A 282 14.94 3.49 -7.19
N GLN A 283 15.06 2.38 -6.45
CA GLN A 283 15.33 2.44 -5.00
C GLN A 283 16.68 3.07 -4.72
N THR A 284 17.71 2.63 -5.45
CA THR A 284 19.06 3.17 -5.33
C THR A 284 19.08 4.66 -5.67
N ALA A 285 18.46 5.06 -6.79
CA ALA A 285 18.36 6.47 -7.17
C ALA A 285 17.61 7.31 -6.13
N SER A 286 16.49 6.80 -5.60
CA SER A 286 15.72 7.48 -4.55
C SER A 286 16.57 7.71 -3.29
N LEU A 287 17.31 6.69 -2.85
CA LEU A 287 18.23 6.77 -1.72
C LEU A 287 19.36 7.77 -1.97
N LEU A 288 19.99 7.73 -3.16
CA LEU A 288 21.05 8.66 -3.56
C LEU A 288 20.55 10.12 -3.63
N LEU A 289 19.28 10.33 -3.94
CA LEU A 289 18.63 11.64 -3.92
C LEU A 289 18.19 12.07 -2.51
N GLY A 290 18.58 11.33 -1.46
CA GLY A 290 18.24 11.64 -0.07
C GLY A 290 16.75 11.47 0.25
N ARG A 291 16.02 10.68 -0.54
CA ARG A 291 14.61 10.38 -0.26
C ARG A 291 14.51 9.28 0.78
N ARG A 292 13.56 9.43 1.70
CA ARG A 292 13.26 8.42 2.71
C ARG A 292 12.50 7.26 2.08
N ASN A 293 12.75 6.06 2.58
CA ASN A 293 12.01 4.85 2.27
C ASN A 293 10.75 4.68 3.17
N ASN A 294 10.60 5.51 4.20
CA ASN A 294 9.41 5.57 5.03
C ASN A 294 9.08 7.02 5.46
N TYR A 295 7.84 7.23 5.89
CA TYR A 295 7.32 8.50 6.38
C TYR A 295 6.35 8.23 7.52
N THR A 296 6.47 8.93 8.63
CA THR A 296 5.59 8.72 9.78
C THR A 296 5.40 10.03 10.54
N SER A 297 4.26 10.15 11.23
CA SER A 297 3.96 11.25 12.15
C SER A 297 4.65 11.12 13.50
N ASP A 298 5.03 9.91 13.88
CA ASP A 298 5.41 9.56 15.25
C ASP A 298 6.88 9.14 15.33
N GLU A 299 7.46 9.32 16.52
CA GLU A 299 8.80 8.83 16.84
C GLU A 299 8.68 7.49 17.57
N TYR A 300 9.38 6.48 17.05
CA TYR A 300 9.41 5.14 17.63
C TYR A 300 10.71 4.94 18.41
N GLN A 301 10.65 4.20 19.52
CA GLN A 301 11.86 3.81 20.23
C GLN A 301 12.61 2.72 19.45
N GLU A 302 13.93 2.88 19.36
CA GLU A 302 14.79 1.87 18.75
C GLU A 302 15.02 0.72 19.74
N HIS A 303 14.45 -0.44 19.44
CA HIS A 303 14.72 -1.68 20.17
C HIS A 303 15.79 -2.49 19.44
N TRP A 304 16.93 -2.69 20.10
CA TRP A 304 18.01 -3.52 19.57
C TRP A 304 17.68 -5.00 19.76
N TRP A 305 17.55 -5.73 18.64
CA TRP A 305 17.27 -7.17 18.62
C TRP A 305 18.20 -7.97 19.56
N SER A 306 19.49 -7.61 19.61
CA SER A 306 20.45 -8.26 20.50
C SER A 306 20.17 -8.04 21.99
N SER A 307 19.59 -6.91 22.38
CA SER A 307 19.20 -6.64 23.76
C SER A 307 17.97 -7.46 24.13
N MET A 308 16.95 -7.44 23.28
CA MET A 308 15.72 -8.20 23.49
C MET A 308 15.99 -9.71 23.59
N LEU A 309 16.85 -10.26 22.71
CA LEU A 309 17.24 -11.67 22.79
C LEU A 309 18.02 -12.00 24.07
N ARG A 310 18.85 -11.09 24.57
CA ARG A 310 19.57 -11.30 25.83
C ARG A 310 18.63 -11.31 27.03
N ASP A 311 17.60 -10.48 27.01
CA ASP A 311 16.61 -10.42 28.09
C ASP A 311 15.71 -11.66 28.06
N ILE A 312 15.29 -12.12 26.88
CA ILE A 312 14.53 -13.37 26.73
C ILE A 312 15.37 -14.61 27.10
N ALA A 313 16.66 -14.65 26.74
CA ALA A 313 17.54 -15.78 27.06
C ALA A 313 18.00 -15.83 28.53
N ARG A 314 17.64 -14.83 29.34
CA ARG A 314 17.90 -14.80 30.78
C ARG A 314 16.78 -15.44 31.61
N GLU A 315 15.64 -15.75 30.99
CA GLU A 315 14.58 -16.62 31.53
C GLU A 315 14.77 -18.08 31.07
#